data_AF-A0A9D2LJD4-F1
#
_entry.id   AF-A0A9D2LJD4-F1
#
_cell.length_a   1.000
_cell.length_b   1.000
_cell.length_c   1.000
_cell.angle_alpha   90.00
_cell.angle_beta   90.00
_cell.angle_gamma   90.00
#
_symmetry.space_group_name_H-M   'P 1'
#
loop_
_entity.id
_entity.type
_entity.pdbx_description
1 polymer ?
#
loop_
_entity_poly.entity_id
_entity_poly.type
_entity_poly.pdbx_seq_one_letter_code
_entity_poly.pdbx_strand_id
1 'polypeptide(L)' 'MAEPILVNRTRFTSSLKNELMDDFNKLAAQTRIPKSRLLDEAVEDLLKKYEHKGG' A
#
# COMPACT_ATOMS: atom_id res chain seq x y z
N MET A 1 2.08 24.50 -12.38
CA MET A 1 2.12 23.07 -12.76
C MET A 1 0.78 22.48 -12.36
N ALA A 2 -0.01 21.96 -13.29
CA ALA A 2 -1.29 21.34 -12.94
C ALA A 2 -1.01 20.00 -12.25
N GLU A 3 -1.58 19.78 -11.07
CA GLU A 3 -1.46 18.49 -10.40
C GLU A 3 -2.22 17.42 -11.20
N PRO A 4 -1.65 16.21 -11.36
CA PRO A 4 -2.35 15.13 -12.03
C PRO A 4 -3.61 14.75 -11.25
N ILE A 5 -4.76 14.78 -11.91
CA ILE A 5 -6.05 14.34 -11.34
C ILE A 5 -6.03 12.81 -11.25
N LEU A 6 -6.01 12.29 -10.03
CA LEU A 6 -6.13 10.85 -9.77
C LEU A 6 -7.62 10.50 -9.62
N VAL A 7 -8.19 9.79 -10.60
CA VAL A 7 -9.62 9.44 -10.60
C VAL A 7 -9.94 8.18 -9.79
N ASN A 8 -8.97 7.26 -9.65
CA ASN A 8 -9.13 5.97 -8.97
C ASN A 8 -8.23 5.82 -7.73
N ARG A 9 -7.57 6.89 -7.27
CA ARG A 9 -6.60 6.83 -6.17
C ARG A 9 -6.70 8.07 -5.29
N THR A 10 -6.75 7.85 -3.98
CA THR A 10 -6.67 8.93 -2.98
C THR A 10 -5.24 9.02 -2.46
N ARG A 11 -4.65 10.22 -2.44
CA ARG A 11 -3.34 10.44 -1.80
C ARG A 11 -3.49 10.25 -0.29
N PHE A 12 -2.77 9.29 0.27
CA PHE A 12 -2.66 9.12 1.72
C PHE A 12 -1.21 9.38 2.16
N THR A 13 -1.06 10.13 3.24
CA THR A 13 0.23 10.35 3.90
C THR A 13 0.09 9.85 5.33
N SER A 14 0.85 8.81 5.67
CA SER A 14 0.89 8.23 7.02
C SER A 14 2.31 7.85 7.39
N SER A 15 2.55 7.73 8.68
CA SER A 15 3.83 7.28 9.24
C SER A 15 3.83 5.76 9.37
N LEU A 16 4.81 5.10 8.77
CA LEU A 16 5.06 3.66 8.90
C LEU A 16 6.33 3.43 9.75
N LYS A 17 6.43 2.29 10.43
CA LYS A 17 7.66 1.91 11.14
C LYS A 17 8.83 1.83 10.15
N ASN A 18 10.00 2.34 10.54
CA ASN A 18 11.19 2.38 9.68
C ASN A 18 11.58 0.99 9.15
N GLU A 19 11.60 -0.02 10.02
CA GLU A 19 11.96 -1.40 9.66
C GLU A 19 11.02 -1.99 8.60
N LEU A 20 9.72 -1.70 8.71
CA LEU A 20 8.73 -2.13 7.71
C LEU A 20 8.93 -1.41 6.37
N MET A 21 9.34 -0.14 6.41
CA MET A 21 9.61 0.63 5.20
C MET A 21 10.82 0.08 4.44
N ASP A 22 11.88 -0.31 5.15
CA ASP A 22 13.06 -0.96 4.56
C ASP A 22 12.70 -2.27 3.86
N ASP A 23 11.94 -3.13 4.53
CA ASP A 23 11.53 -4.42 3.96
C ASP A 23 10.54 -4.25 2.81
N PHE A 24 9.64 -3.27 2.90
CA PHE A 24 8.74 -2.92 1.81
C PHE A 24 9.48 -2.42 0.57
N ASN A 25 10.54 -1.63 0.76
CA ASN A 25 11.40 -1.19 -0.34
C ASN A 25 12.13 -2.35 -1.02
N LYS A 26 12.65 -3.30 -0.23
CA LYS A 26 13.28 -4.52 -0.76
C LYS A 26 12.28 -5.38 -1.52
N LEU A 27 11.06 -5.55 -0.98
CA LEU A 27 9.99 -6.31 -1.63
C LEU A 27 9.63 -5.71 -3.00
N ALA A 28 9.46 -4.39 -3.07
CA ALA A 28 9.20 -3.69 -4.33
C ALA A 28 10.34 -3.87 -5.34
N ALA A 29 11.60 -3.86 -4.89
CA ALA A 29 12.76 -4.08 -5.74
C ALA A 29 12.85 -5.52 -6.27
N GLN A 30 12.57 -6.51 -5.41
CA GLN A 30 12.62 -7.93 -5.78
C GLN A 30 11.47 -8.33 -6.72
N THR A 31 10.25 -7.91 -6.40
CA THR A 31 9.04 -8.26 -7.17
C THR A 31 8.89 -7.43 -8.45
N ARG A 32 9.59 -6.29 -8.54
CA ARG A 32 9.41 -5.26 -9.58
C ARG A 32 7.98 -4.71 -9.65
N ILE A 33 7.21 -4.87 -8.57
CA ILE A 33 5.86 -4.33 -8.46
C ILE A 33 5.95 -2.90 -7.91
N PRO A 34 5.23 -1.91 -8.49
CA PRO A 34 5.18 -0.56 -7.95
C PRO A 34 4.66 -0.53 -6.51
N LYS A 35 5.31 0.26 -5.65
CA LYS A 35 4.92 0.43 -4.24
C LYS A 35 3.44 0.73 -4.03
N SER A 36 2.84 1.58 -4.87
CA SER A 36 1.40 1.87 -4.78
C SER A 36 0.54 0.62 -4.91
N ARG A 37 0.90 -0.31 -5.80
CA ARG A 37 0.14 -1.56 -6.02
C ARG A 37 0.32 -2.54 -4.87
N LEU A 38 1.52 -2.61 -4.28
CA LEU A 38 1.76 -3.41 -3.07
C LEU A 38 1.01 -2.84 -1.86
N LEU A 39 0.84 -1.52 -1.78
CA LEU A 39 0.02 -0.89 -0.74
C LEU A 39 -1.46 -1.22 -0.93
N ASP A 40 -1.96 -1.19 -2.16
CA ASP A 40 -3.34 -1.60 -2.48
C ASP A 40 -3.56 -3.06 -2.01
N GLU A 41 -2.66 -3.98 -2.37
CA GLU A 41 -2.70 -5.39 -1.95
C GLU A 41 -2.66 -5.57 -0.42
N ALA A 42 -1.74 -4.88 0.26
CA ALA A 42 -1.64 -4.95 1.72
C ALA A 42 -2.91 -4.47 2.44
N VAL A 43 -3.56 -3.43 1.89
CA VAL A 43 -4.82 -2.91 2.44
C VAL A 43 -5.97 -3.89 2.17
N GLU A 44 -6.07 -4.46 0.97
CA GLU A 44 -7.07 -5.48 0.66
C GLU A 44 -6.95 -6.71 1.56
N ASP A 45 -5.74 -7.22 1.75
CA ASP A 45 -5.49 -8.38 2.61
C ASP A 45 -5.81 -8.09 4.07
N LEU A 46 -5.53 -6.87 4.53
CA LEU A 46 -5.93 -6.42 5.86
C LEU A 46 -7.45 -6.39 5.99
N LEU A 47 -8.16 -5.79 5.04
CA LEU A 47 -9.63 -5.73 5.05
C LEU A 47 -10.24 -7.14 5.06
N LYS A 48 -9.81 -8.03 4.16
CA LYS A 48 -10.26 -9.43 4.10
C LYS A 48 -10.05 -10.14 5.44
N LYS A 49 -8.89 -9.97 6.06
CA LYS A 49 -8.56 -10.56 7.37
C LYS A 49 -9.52 -10.14 8.48
N TYR A 50 -10.02 -8.90 8.45
CA TYR A 50 -10.96 -8.39 9.45
C TYR A 50 -12.42 -8.64 9.07
N GLU A 51 -12.77 -8.71 7.78
CA GLU A 51 -14.08 -9.18 7.34
C GLU A 51 -14.34 -10.62 7.80
N HIS A 52 -13.32 -11.49 7.75
CA HIS A 52 -13.44 -12.88 8.18
C HIS A 52 -13.39 -13.07 9.71
N LYS A 53 -13.06 -12.02 10.47
CA LYS A 53 -13.09 -12.04 11.95
C LYS A 53 -14.37 -11.43 12.52
N GLY A 54 -15.24 -10.89 11.67
CA GLY A 54 -16.49 -10.22 12.06
C GLY A 54 -17.76 -11.05 11.84
N GLY A 55 -17.65 -12.37 11.67
CA GLY A 55 -18.78 -13.30 11.55
C GLY A 55 -18.80 -14.35 12.66
#